data_AF-A0A8C3PVD4-F1
#
_entry.id   AF-A0A8C3PVD4-F1
#
_cell.length_a   1.000
_cell.length_b   1.000
_cell.length_c   1.000
_cell.angle_alpha   90.00
_cell.angle_beta   90.00
_cell.angle_gamma   90.00
#
_symmetry.space_group_name_H-M   'P 1'
#
loop_
_entity.id
_entity.type
_entity.pdbx_description
1 polymer ?
#
loop_
_entity_poly.entity_id
_entity_poly.type
_entity_poly.pdbx_seq_one_letter_code
_entity_poly.pdbx_strand_id
1 'polypeptide(L)'
;MAWSGDPPTCQKVVCPVPQIQNGRVSIPKQRYRYKDTVSFQCHEGFMLKGHSTAQCKADRTWDPPVPVCEQVGKCLPPPSIINGEHSSFSDTFGVGATVHYRCKPGFFLIGNQSIRCTPHGVWSHPLPRCEAGCVSPGAGHGKAIGLESLYMPGDIITIECNTDNISKVLHKSQCRSGGTWFPPLPACDRVLHCSKPPDILHGGHSGLGKAVFTPGTSVNYSCETGFSLVGMASIYCTESGAWSHPFPVCQGVFLLQRAKKKV
;
A
#
# COMPACT_ATOMS: atom_id res chain seq x y z
N MET A 1 -54.88 -18.47 -61.06
CA MET A 1 -53.88 -17.75 -60.23
C MET A 1 -52.93 -17.05 -61.19
N ALA A 2 -52.99 -15.72 -61.30
CA ALA A 2 -52.09 -14.95 -62.16
C ALA A 2 -51.00 -14.35 -61.27
N TRP A 3 -49.74 -14.62 -61.58
CA TRP A 3 -48.62 -13.93 -60.96
C TRP A 3 -48.66 -12.48 -61.45
N SER A 4 -48.86 -11.53 -60.54
CA SER A 4 -48.76 -10.09 -60.83
C SER A 4 -47.40 -9.59 -60.34
N GLY A 5 -46.54 -9.26 -61.29
CA GLY A 5 -45.20 -8.74 -61.03
C GLY A 5 -44.34 -8.83 -62.28
N ASP A 6 -43.66 -7.74 -62.62
CA ASP A 6 -42.67 -7.74 -63.69
C ASP A 6 -41.58 -8.78 -63.40
N PRO A 7 -41.08 -9.49 -64.43
CA PRO A 7 -40.04 -10.48 -64.25
C PRO A 7 -38.78 -9.84 -63.64
N PRO A 8 -38.13 -10.48 -62.65
CA PRO A 8 -36.97 -9.90 -61.98
C PRO A 8 -35.86 -9.66 -63.00
N THR A 9 -35.40 -8.41 -63.08
CA THR A 9 -34.37 -8.01 -64.04
C THR A 9 -33.04 -8.58 -63.59
N CYS A 10 -32.51 -9.55 -64.33
CA CYS A 10 -31.20 -10.13 -64.08
C CYS A 10 -30.10 -9.13 -64.48
N GLN A 11 -29.71 -8.27 -63.54
CA GLN A 11 -28.60 -7.35 -63.76
C GLN A 11 -27.29 -8.01 -63.37
N LYS A 12 -26.29 -7.90 -64.24
CA LYS A 12 -24.94 -8.40 -63.98
C LYS A 12 -24.34 -7.65 -62.79
N VAL A 13 -24.12 -8.36 -61.69
CA VAL A 13 -23.49 -7.82 -60.48
C VAL A 13 -21.99 -7.63 -60.74
N VAL A 14 -21.54 -6.38 -60.62
CA VAL A 14 -20.13 -6.00 -60.68
C VAL A 14 -19.83 -5.12 -59.48
N CYS A 15 -18.91 -5.56 -58.62
CA CYS A 15 -18.48 -4.76 -57.46
C CYS A 15 -17.42 -3.73 -57.86
N PRO A 16 -17.39 -2.56 -57.20
CA PRO A 16 -16.34 -1.56 -57.41
C PRO A 16 -14.97 -2.11 -56.98
N VAL A 17 -13.90 -1.61 -57.61
CA VAL A 17 -12.53 -1.95 -57.23
C VAL A 17 -12.32 -1.52 -55.76
N PRO A 18 -12.03 -2.45 -54.84
CA PRO A 18 -11.97 -2.14 -53.43
C PRO A 18 -10.76 -1.24 -53.16
N GLN A 19 -11.03 -0.07 -52.58
CA GLN A 19 -10.01 0.91 -52.20
C GLN A 19 -9.65 0.69 -50.73
N ILE A 20 -8.39 0.34 -50.48
CA ILE A 20 -7.86 0.14 -49.13
C ILE A 20 -6.81 1.22 -48.85
N GLN A 21 -6.99 2.00 -47.78
CA GLN A 21 -6.01 3.01 -47.38
C GLN A 21 -4.79 2.33 -46.77
N ASN A 22 -3.58 2.75 -47.17
CA ASN A 22 -2.29 2.21 -46.69
C ASN A 22 -2.13 0.69 -46.85
N GLY A 23 -2.79 0.12 -47.85
CA GLY A 23 -2.69 -1.29 -48.21
C GLY A 23 -2.94 -1.52 -49.69
N ARG A 24 -3.04 -2.78 -50.07
CA ARG A 24 -3.31 -3.25 -51.42
C ARG A 24 -4.15 -4.52 -51.41
N VAL A 25 -4.83 -4.78 -52.53
CA VAL A 25 -5.43 -6.10 -52.80
C VAL A 25 -4.30 -7.04 -53.22
N SER A 26 -4.23 -8.23 -52.62
CA SER A 26 -3.14 -9.18 -52.89
C SER A 26 -3.09 -9.62 -54.35
N ILE A 27 -4.26 -9.81 -54.98
CA ILE A 27 -4.39 -10.19 -56.39
C ILE A 27 -5.47 -9.30 -57.04
N PRO A 28 -5.09 -8.16 -57.64
CA PRO A 28 -6.04 -7.25 -58.28
C PRO A 28 -6.61 -7.86 -59.57
N LYS A 29 -7.92 -7.70 -59.78
CA LYS A 29 -8.62 -8.06 -61.04
C LYS A 29 -9.16 -6.78 -61.68
N GLN A 30 -9.27 -6.76 -63.01
CA GLN A 30 -9.91 -5.63 -63.72
C GLN A 30 -11.41 -5.49 -63.42
N ARG A 31 -12.12 -6.59 -63.13
CA ARG A 31 -13.55 -6.60 -62.77
C ARG A 31 -13.85 -7.69 -61.74
N TYR A 32 -14.69 -7.37 -60.76
CA TYR A 32 -15.14 -8.29 -59.71
C TYR A 32 -16.61 -8.64 -59.90
N ARG A 33 -16.93 -9.93 -59.94
CA ARG A 33 -18.28 -10.49 -60.15
C ARG A 33 -18.88 -10.97 -58.83
N TYR A 34 -20.18 -11.24 -58.83
CA TYR A 34 -20.85 -11.90 -57.70
C TYR A 34 -20.08 -13.13 -57.19
N LYS A 35 -19.92 -13.24 -55.87
CA LYS A 35 -19.13 -14.27 -55.17
C LYS A 35 -17.61 -14.23 -55.37
N ASP A 36 -17.06 -13.28 -56.13
CA ASP A 36 -15.60 -13.08 -56.14
C ASP A 36 -15.13 -12.67 -54.74
N THR A 37 -14.08 -13.35 -54.27
CA THR A 37 -13.43 -13.04 -52.99
C THR A 37 -12.09 -12.36 -53.26
N VAL A 38 -11.81 -11.30 -52.51
CA VAL A 38 -10.53 -10.59 -52.51
C VAL A 38 -9.86 -10.73 -51.15
N SER A 39 -8.54 -10.76 -51.15
CA SER A 39 -7.72 -10.68 -49.95
C SER A 39 -6.94 -9.38 -49.93
N PHE A 40 -6.78 -8.83 -48.74
CA PHE A 40 -6.12 -7.55 -48.50
C PHE A 40 -4.79 -7.74 -47.79
N GLN A 41 -3.82 -6.88 -48.11
CA GLN A 41 -2.50 -6.84 -47.50
C GLN A 41 -2.11 -5.39 -47.21
N CYS A 42 -1.72 -5.09 -45.97
CA CYS A 42 -1.26 -3.75 -45.59
C CYS A 42 0.18 -3.50 -46.03
N HIS A 43 0.54 -2.22 -46.23
CA HIS A 43 1.93 -1.82 -46.45
C HIS A 43 2.77 -2.00 -45.16
N GLU A 44 4.10 -1.97 -45.30
CA GLU A 44 4.98 -2.10 -44.14
C GLU A 44 4.70 -1.03 -43.08
N GLY A 45 4.66 -1.44 -41.82
CA GLY A 45 4.34 -0.55 -40.70
C GLY A 45 2.85 -0.24 -40.53
N PHE A 46 1.95 -0.97 -41.20
CA PHE A 46 0.50 -0.88 -40.99
C PHE A 46 -0.11 -2.23 -40.61
N MET A 47 -1.11 -2.21 -39.72
CA MET A 47 -1.85 -3.38 -39.26
C MET A 47 -3.28 -3.37 -39.83
N LEU A 48 -3.77 -4.54 -40.27
CA LEU A 48 -5.10 -4.68 -40.85
C LEU A 48 -6.17 -4.68 -39.76
N LYS A 49 -7.09 -3.71 -39.81
CA LYS A 49 -8.26 -3.62 -38.93
C LYS A 49 -9.52 -3.99 -39.71
N GLY A 50 -10.08 -5.15 -39.37
CA GLY A 50 -11.24 -5.73 -40.04
C GLY A 50 -10.95 -7.16 -40.53
N HIS A 51 -11.72 -7.62 -41.51
CA HIS A 51 -11.51 -8.94 -42.11
C HIS A 51 -10.43 -8.87 -43.19
N SER A 52 -9.55 -9.88 -43.23
CA SER A 52 -8.49 -9.98 -44.23
C SER A 52 -9.02 -10.31 -45.63
N THR A 53 -10.30 -10.71 -45.74
CA THR A 53 -10.99 -11.02 -46.99
C THR A 53 -12.37 -10.38 -47.04
N ALA A 54 -12.83 -10.11 -48.26
CA ALA A 54 -14.20 -9.67 -48.54
C ALA A 54 -14.73 -10.34 -49.80
N GLN A 55 -16.05 -10.57 -49.84
CA GLN A 55 -16.75 -11.18 -50.96
C GLN A 55 -17.75 -10.20 -51.59
N CYS A 56 -17.82 -10.21 -52.92
CA CYS A 56 -18.76 -9.38 -53.67
C CYS A 56 -20.20 -9.93 -53.55
N LYS A 57 -21.09 -9.14 -52.94
CA LYS A 57 -22.52 -9.47 -52.73
C LYS A 57 -23.39 -9.09 -53.93
N ALA A 58 -24.63 -9.59 -53.93
CA ALA A 58 -25.63 -9.30 -54.97
C ALA A 58 -26.02 -7.82 -55.06
N ASP A 59 -25.87 -7.08 -53.95
CA ASP A 59 -26.10 -5.64 -53.83
C ASP A 59 -24.92 -4.80 -54.36
N ARG A 60 -23.89 -5.43 -54.95
CA ARG A 60 -22.66 -4.81 -55.47
C ARG A 60 -21.78 -4.19 -54.38
N THR A 61 -21.95 -4.63 -53.13
CA THR A 61 -21.09 -4.24 -52.01
C THR A 61 -20.11 -5.36 -51.63
N TRP A 62 -19.12 -5.00 -50.83
CA TRP A 62 -18.15 -5.93 -50.25
C TRP A 62 -18.60 -6.35 -48.86
N ASP A 63 -18.60 -7.66 -48.62
CA ASP A 63 -18.93 -8.23 -47.31
C ASP A 63 -17.93 -9.31 -46.89
N PRO A 64 -17.31 -9.17 -45.71
CA PRO A 64 -17.33 -8.01 -44.82
C PRO A 64 -16.82 -6.71 -45.51
N PRO A 65 -17.11 -5.52 -44.96
CA PRO A 65 -16.66 -4.25 -45.57
C PRO A 65 -15.14 -4.20 -45.70
N VAL A 66 -14.67 -3.44 -46.69
CA VAL A 66 -13.23 -3.27 -46.98
C VAL A 66 -12.49 -2.80 -45.72
N PRO A 67 -11.41 -3.49 -45.28
CA PRO A 67 -10.71 -3.17 -44.04
C PRO A 67 -9.87 -1.90 -44.18
N VAL A 68 -9.45 -1.35 -43.04
CA VAL A 68 -8.55 -0.19 -42.97
C VAL A 68 -7.20 -0.63 -42.43
N CYS A 69 -6.11 -0.19 -43.06
CA CYS A 69 -4.77 -0.39 -42.52
C CYS A 69 -4.40 0.80 -41.63
N GLU A 70 -4.32 0.58 -40.32
CA GLU A 70 -3.92 1.60 -39.35
C GLU A 70 -2.41 1.57 -39.14
N GLN A 71 -1.79 2.75 -39.00
CA GLN A 71 -0.36 2.86 -38.77
C GLN A 71 -0.01 2.19 -37.44
N VAL A 72 1.00 1.33 -37.47
CA VAL A 72 1.55 0.70 -36.28
C VAL A 72 2.20 1.78 -35.43
N GLY A 73 1.58 2.10 -34.29
CA GLY A 73 2.16 3.04 -33.34
C GLY A 73 3.47 2.48 -32.78
N LYS A 74 4.53 3.29 -32.81
CA LYS A 74 5.77 2.99 -32.07
C LYS A 74 5.63 3.59 -30.68
N CYS A 75 5.96 2.82 -29.66
CA CYS A 75 5.99 3.35 -28.30
C CYS A 75 7.29 4.14 -28.09
N LEU A 76 7.14 5.30 -27.45
CA LEU A 76 8.28 6.07 -26.95
C LEU A 76 8.96 5.32 -25.80
N PRO A 77 10.25 5.61 -25.55
CA PRO A 77 10.97 5.05 -24.41
C PRO A 77 10.20 5.30 -23.12
N PRO A 78 9.97 4.25 -22.32
CA PRO A 78 9.23 4.45 -21.10
C PRO A 78 10.11 5.21 -20.09
N PRO A 79 9.53 6.10 -19.28
CA PRO A 79 10.31 6.92 -18.37
C PRO A 79 10.90 6.09 -17.22
N SER A 80 12.04 6.54 -16.69
CA SER A 80 12.67 5.94 -15.53
C SER A 80 11.83 6.12 -14.28
N ILE A 81 11.77 5.08 -13.44
CA ILE A 81 11.08 5.09 -12.16
C ILE A 81 12.06 5.35 -11.01
N ILE A 82 11.61 6.04 -9.96
CA ILE A 82 12.42 6.31 -8.77
C ILE A 82 12.74 4.96 -8.08
N ASN A 83 14.00 4.78 -7.65
CA ASN A 83 14.49 3.55 -7.02
C ASN A 83 14.31 2.26 -7.85
N GLY A 84 14.14 2.40 -9.16
CA GLY A 84 14.12 1.28 -10.08
C GLY A 84 14.91 1.54 -11.35
N GLU A 85 15.09 0.46 -12.09
CA GLU A 85 15.80 0.39 -13.36
C GLU A 85 14.93 -0.41 -14.33
N HIS A 86 15.16 -0.25 -15.63
CA HIS A 86 14.40 -0.95 -16.64
C HIS A 86 15.32 -1.45 -17.76
N SER A 87 14.91 -2.53 -18.42
CA SER A 87 15.74 -3.27 -19.39
C SER A 87 15.81 -2.60 -20.78
N SER A 88 15.51 -1.31 -20.89
CA SER A 88 15.36 -0.65 -22.19
C SER A 88 16.57 0.21 -22.52
N PHE A 89 17.07 0.04 -23.75
CA PHE A 89 18.28 0.69 -24.27
C PHE A 89 18.04 1.26 -25.67
N SER A 90 16.79 1.27 -26.14
CA SER A 90 16.40 1.70 -27.48
C SER A 90 15.58 2.97 -27.41
N ASP A 91 15.75 3.84 -28.41
CA ASP A 91 15.00 5.09 -28.52
C ASP A 91 13.59 4.89 -29.07
N THR A 92 13.27 3.71 -29.62
CA THR A 92 11.93 3.37 -30.10
C THR A 92 11.59 1.89 -29.92
N PHE A 93 10.30 1.60 -29.66
CA PHE A 93 9.79 0.24 -29.43
C PHE A 93 8.67 -0.10 -30.41
N GLY A 94 8.86 -1.19 -31.16
CA GLY A 94 7.83 -1.76 -32.02
C GLY A 94 6.74 -2.49 -31.22
N VAL A 95 5.60 -2.76 -31.85
CA VAL A 95 4.50 -3.51 -31.23
C VAL A 95 4.97 -4.88 -30.74
N GLY A 96 4.55 -5.24 -29.53
CA GLY A 96 4.95 -6.48 -28.88
C GLY A 96 6.29 -6.39 -28.14
N ALA A 97 7.08 -5.33 -28.34
CA ALA A 97 8.28 -5.10 -27.56
C ALA A 97 7.92 -4.99 -26.07
N THR A 98 8.70 -5.66 -25.23
CA THR A 98 8.44 -5.79 -23.79
C THR A 98 9.61 -5.21 -23.00
N VAL A 99 9.30 -4.31 -22.06
CA VAL A 99 10.28 -3.71 -21.15
C VAL A 99 10.04 -4.25 -19.75
N HIS A 100 11.09 -4.72 -19.09
CA HIS A 100 11.04 -5.23 -17.73
C HIS A 100 11.62 -4.21 -16.76
N TYR A 101 10.91 -4.01 -15.65
CA TYR A 101 11.35 -3.18 -14.54
C TYR A 101 11.91 -4.04 -13.41
N ARG A 102 12.91 -3.49 -12.73
CA ARG A 102 13.49 -4.03 -11.50
C ARG A 102 13.65 -2.91 -10.49
N CYS A 103 13.38 -3.20 -9.23
CA CYS A 103 13.69 -2.26 -8.16
C CYS A 103 15.13 -2.44 -7.68
N LYS A 104 15.72 -1.36 -7.15
CA LYS A 104 17.02 -1.42 -6.48
C LYS A 104 16.90 -2.26 -5.19
N PRO A 105 18.01 -2.81 -4.67
CA PRO A 105 18.00 -3.57 -3.42
C PRO A 105 17.34 -2.80 -2.27
N GLY A 106 16.46 -3.46 -1.51
CA GLY A 106 15.68 -2.86 -0.42
C GLY A 106 14.33 -2.26 -0.81
N PHE A 107 13.98 -2.27 -2.10
CA PHE A 107 12.69 -1.82 -2.62
C PHE A 107 11.94 -2.97 -3.29
N PHE A 108 10.63 -2.96 -3.14
CA PHE A 108 9.72 -3.93 -3.76
C PHE A 108 8.95 -3.30 -4.92
N LEU A 109 8.75 -4.09 -5.97
CA LEU A 109 8.02 -3.68 -7.16
C LEU A 109 6.52 -3.84 -6.93
N ILE A 110 5.79 -2.73 -6.98
CA ILE A 110 4.33 -2.71 -6.86
C ILE A 110 3.73 -2.38 -8.22
N GLY A 111 2.91 -3.30 -8.74
CA GLY A 111 2.28 -3.20 -10.06
C GLY A 111 2.82 -4.24 -11.04
N ASN A 112 2.77 -3.94 -12.34
CA ASN A 112 3.21 -4.86 -13.39
C ASN A 112 4.73 -4.78 -13.58
N GLN A 113 5.42 -5.90 -13.43
CA GLN A 113 6.87 -5.98 -13.65
C GLN A 113 7.27 -5.69 -15.09
N SER A 114 6.38 -5.95 -16.05
CA SER A 114 6.64 -5.70 -17.47
C SER A 114 5.50 -4.97 -18.17
N ILE A 115 5.88 -4.15 -19.14
CA ILE A 115 4.97 -3.41 -20.00
C ILE A 115 5.25 -3.77 -21.46
N ARG A 116 4.19 -3.86 -22.27
CA ARG A 116 4.29 -4.25 -23.69
C ARG A 116 3.75 -3.16 -24.59
N CYS A 117 4.45 -2.87 -25.69
CA CYS A 117 4.00 -1.87 -26.64
C CYS A 117 2.77 -2.38 -27.42
N THR A 118 1.68 -1.61 -27.39
CA THR A 118 0.43 -1.95 -28.07
C THR A 118 0.42 -1.42 -29.51
N PRO A 119 -0.43 -1.96 -30.41
CA PRO A 119 -0.61 -1.45 -31.77
C PRO A 119 -0.93 0.05 -31.87
N HIS A 120 -1.48 0.62 -30.79
CA HIS A 120 -1.84 2.03 -30.70
C HIS A 120 -0.67 2.94 -30.29
N GLY A 121 0.55 2.39 -30.14
CA GLY A 121 1.72 3.19 -29.72
C GLY A 121 1.71 3.56 -28.24
N VAL A 122 0.91 2.86 -27.43
CA VAL A 122 0.81 3.07 -25.97
C VAL A 122 1.28 1.82 -25.24
N TRP A 123 1.84 1.97 -24.06
CA TRP A 123 2.23 0.84 -23.21
C TRP A 123 0.98 0.14 -22.61
N SER A 124 1.02 -1.19 -22.56
CA SER A 124 -0.13 -2.03 -22.15
C SER A 124 -0.59 -1.81 -20.71
N HIS A 125 0.31 -1.39 -19.83
CA HIS A 125 0.06 -1.21 -18.40
C HIS A 125 0.72 0.09 -17.92
N PRO A 126 0.20 0.70 -16.83
CA PRO A 126 0.88 1.80 -16.18
C PRO A 126 2.24 1.37 -15.62
N LEU A 127 3.11 2.35 -15.40
CA LEU A 127 4.44 2.13 -14.85
C LEU A 127 4.35 1.55 -13.43
N PRO A 128 5.19 0.56 -13.09
CA PRO A 128 5.29 0.08 -11.73
C PRO A 128 5.96 1.13 -10.83
N ARG A 129 5.76 0.99 -9.52
CA ARG A 129 6.42 1.82 -8.50
C ARG A 129 7.31 0.95 -7.61
N CYS A 130 8.45 1.50 -7.22
CA CYS A 130 9.34 0.85 -6.26
C CYS A 130 9.12 1.47 -4.88
N GLU A 131 8.62 0.67 -3.94
CA GLU A 131 8.35 1.12 -2.58
C GLU A 131 9.29 0.44 -1.59
N ALA A 132 9.75 1.19 -0.59
CA ALA A 132 10.60 0.64 0.46
C ALA A 132 9.80 -0.34 1.31
N GLY A 133 10.39 -1.50 1.58
CA GLY A 133 9.84 -2.44 2.56
C GLY A 133 10.06 -1.98 3.99
N CYS A 134 9.36 -2.61 4.93
CA CYS A 134 9.54 -2.34 6.35
C CYS A 134 10.53 -3.32 6.95
N VAL A 135 11.52 -2.78 7.67
CA VAL A 135 12.49 -3.61 8.39
C VAL A 135 11.80 -4.27 9.58
N SER A 136 12.22 -5.50 9.90
CA SER A 136 11.73 -6.25 11.05
C SER A 136 11.87 -5.44 12.36
N PRO A 137 10.85 -5.45 13.24
CA PRO A 137 10.94 -4.81 14.56
C PRO A 137 12.14 -5.33 15.34
N GLY A 138 13.02 -4.42 15.76
CA GLY A 138 14.16 -4.75 16.63
C GLY A 138 13.72 -5.17 18.03
N ALA A 139 14.65 -5.73 18.80
CA ALA A 139 14.40 -6.35 20.11
C ALA A 139 13.63 -5.47 21.14
N GLY A 140 13.67 -4.14 21.02
CA GLY A 140 12.95 -3.21 21.91
C GLY A 140 11.46 -3.00 21.58
N HIS A 141 10.95 -3.61 20.51
CA HIS A 141 9.56 -3.46 20.05
C HIS A 141 8.72 -4.74 20.20
N GLY A 142 9.19 -5.72 20.98
CA GLY A 142 8.54 -7.03 21.13
C GLY A 142 8.97 -8.04 20.05
N LYS A 143 8.43 -9.26 20.10
CA LYS A 143 8.74 -10.32 19.12
C LYS A 143 7.70 -10.31 18.00
N ALA A 144 8.12 -10.01 16.77
CA ALA A 144 7.28 -10.15 15.60
C ALA A 144 7.04 -11.64 15.29
N ILE A 145 5.78 -12.01 15.08
CA ILE A 145 5.39 -13.34 14.62
C ILE A 145 5.56 -13.36 13.09
N GLY A 146 6.73 -13.81 12.64
CA GLY A 146 7.15 -13.81 11.24
C GLY A 146 8.66 -13.66 11.19
N LEU A 147 9.36 -14.65 10.64
CA LEU A 147 10.83 -14.75 10.67
C LEU A 147 11.45 -14.07 9.44
N GLU A 148 10.91 -12.94 8.99
CA GLU A 148 11.40 -12.21 7.82
C GLU A 148 12.15 -10.95 8.26
N SER A 149 13.29 -10.69 7.62
CA SER A 149 14.14 -9.51 7.88
C SER A 149 13.60 -8.25 7.21
N LEU A 150 12.76 -8.41 6.18
CA LEU A 150 12.19 -7.32 5.38
C LEU A 150 10.78 -7.69 4.91
N TYR A 151 9.81 -6.83 5.22
CA TYR A 151 8.39 -7.01 4.91
C TYR A 151 7.98 -6.16 3.71
N MET A 152 7.10 -6.71 2.86
CA MET A 152 6.57 -5.99 1.71
C MET A 152 5.50 -4.97 2.14
N PRO A 153 5.35 -3.85 1.40
CA PRO A 153 4.23 -2.95 1.59
C PRO A 153 2.89 -3.69 1.47
N GLY A 154 2.05 -3.58 2.50
CA GLY A 154 0.79 -4.31 2.63
C GLY A 154 0.83 -5.42 3.68
N ASP A 155 2.02 -5.95 4.01
CA ASP A 155 2.16 -7.01 5.01
C ASP A 155 1.73 -6.53 6.39
N ILE A 156 1.06 -7.42 7.13
CA ILE A 156 0.59 -7.16 8.49
C ILE A 156 1.36 -8.09 9.41
N ILE A 157 2.16 -7.50 10.29
CA ILE A 157 2.82 -8.25 11.36
C ILE A 157 2.00 -8.17 12.62
N THR A 158 2.14 -9.21 13.42
CA THR A 158 1.59 -9.25 14.76
C THR A 158 2.75 -9.31 15.75
N ILE A 159 2.76 -8.36 16.67
CA ILE A 159 3.79 -8.18 17.67
C ILE A 159 3.23 -8.67 18.99
N GLU A 160 3.92 -9.64 19.58
CA GLU A 160 3.66 -10.07 20.94
C GLU A 160 4.60 -9.33 21.88
N CYS A 161 4.01 -8.54 22.78
CA CYS A 161 4.75 -7.97 23.90
C CYS A 161 4.55 -8.83 25.13
N ASN A 162 5.64 -9.41 25.61
CA ASN A 162 5.63 -10.29 26.77
C ASN A 162 5.74 -9.44 28.04
N THR A 163 4.61 -9.09 28.63
CA THR A 163 4.53 -8.49 29.96
C THR A 163 4.51 -9.61 30.99
N ASP A 164 5.31 -9.48 32.06
CA ASP A 164 5.35 -10.49 33.13
C ASP A 164 3.94 -10.72 33.71
N ASN A 165 3.37 -11.87 33.35
CA ASN A 165 2.27 -12.58 33.96
C ASN A 165 0.84 -12.00 33.92
N ILE A 166 0.52 -11.00 33.09
CA ILE A 166 -0.88 -10.63 32.81
C ILE A 166 -1.04 -10.24 31.32
N SER A 167 -1.67 -11.13 30.55
CA SER A 167 -2.11 -11.03 29.15
C SER A 167 -1.07 -10.62 28.09
N LYS A 168 -0.80 -11.52 27.13
CA LYS A 168 -0.08 -11.21 25.90
C LYS A 168 -0.81 -10.10 25.14
N VAL A 169 -0.26 -8.89 25.08
CA VAL A 169 -0.84 -7.82 24.27
C VAL A 169 -0.45 -8.05 22.82
N LEU A 170 -1.46 -8.27 21.98
CA LEU A 170 -1.31 -8.54 20.57
C LEU A 170 -1.47 -7.25 19.77
N HIS A 171 -0.35 -6.68 19.31
CA HIS A 171 -0.37 -5.47 18.50
C HIS A 171 -0.22 -5.81 17.01
N LYS A 172 -1.17 -5.36 16.18
CA LYS A 172 -1.10 -5.55 14.72
C LYS A 172 -0.65 -4.26 14.06
N SER A 173 0.42 -4.34 13.27
CA SER A 173 0.91 -3.21 12.49
C SER A 173 1.07 -3.61 11.03
N GLN A 174 0.70 -2.71 10.13
CA GLN A 174 0.80 -2.90 8.70
C GLN A 174 1.98 -2.10 8.15
N CYS A 175 2.75 -2.72 7.25
CA CYS A 175 3.78 -2.03 6.50
C CYS A 175 3.13 -1.15 5.43
N ARG A 176 3.28 0.17 5.55
CA ARG A 176 2.82 1.13 4.54
C ARG A 176 3.90 1.41 3.51
N SER A 177 3.43 1.95 2.38
CA SER A 177 4.27 2.49 1.33
C SER A 177 5.29 3.48 1.91
N GLY A 178 6.57 3.28 1.60
CA GLY A 178 7.67 4.08 2.15
C GLY A 178 8.34 3.49 3.40
N GLY A 179 8.08 2.23 3.73
CA GLY A 179 8.83 1.50 4.77
C GLY A 179 8.47 1.89 6.20
N THR A 180 7.23 2.33 6.43
CA THR A 180 6.76 2.75 7.76
C THR A 180 5.67 1.82 8.29
N TRP A 181 5.78 1.44 9.55
CA TRP A 181 4.79 0.64 10.26
C TRP A 181 3.62 1.51 10.74
N PHE A 182 2.38 1.06 10.52
CA PHE A 182 1.18 1.72 11.01
C PHE A 182 0.13 0.74 11.54
N PRO A 183 -0.36 0.93 12.80
CA PRO A 183 0.10 1.91 13.79
C PRO A 183 1.60 1.77 14.13
N PRO A 184 2.28 2.83 14.62
CA PRO A 184 3.70 2.77 14.95
C PRO A 184 3.97 1.66 15.96
N LEU A 185 5.11 0.98 15.81
CA LEU A 185 5.46 -0.17 16.63
C LEU A 185 5.51 0.20 18.13
N PRO A 186 4.89 -0.59 19.03
CA PRO A 186 4.96 -0.33 20.47
C PRO A 186 6.39 -0.54 20.96
N ALA A 187 6.86 0.29 21.89
CA ALA A 187 8.12 0.07 22.60
C ALA A 187 7.83 -0.79 23.83
N CYS A 188 8.31 -2.04 23.87
CA CYS A 188 7.88 -3.02 24.85
C CYS A 188 8.82 -3.19 26.06
N ASP A 189 9.69 -2.20 26.29
CA ASP A 189 10.75 -2.25 27.31
C ASP A 189 10.65 -1.20 28.43
N ARG A 190 9.47 -0.61 28.70
CA ARG A 190 9.33 0.23 29.90
C ARG A 190 8.04 -0.07 30.65
N VAL A 191 8.15 -0.97 31.63
CA VAL A 191 7.31 -0.87 32.82
C VAL A 191 7.47 0.57 33.33
N LEU A 192 6.39 1.34 33.36
CA LEU A 192 6.36 2.69 33.91
C LEU A 192 6.58 2.57 35.43
N HIS A 193 7.81 2.80 35.86
CA HIS A 193 8.18 2.82 37.28
C HIS A 193 7.89 4.19 37.88
N CYS A 194 7.38 4.22 39.12
CA CYS A 194 7.23 5.46 39.86
C CYS A 194 8.60 5.98 40.33
N SER A 195 8.75 7.30 40.38
CA SER A 195 9.93 7.95 40.96
C SER A 195 10.10 7.58 42.44
N LYS A 196 11.35 7.52 42.92
CA LYS A 196 11.65 7.30 44.33
C LYS A 196 10.90 8.35 45.19
N PRO A 197 10.12 7.94 46.21
CA PRO A 197 9.45 8.88 47.10
C PRO A 197 10.48 9.78 47.80
N PRO A 198 10.21 11.09 47.97
CA PRO A 198 11.09 12.00 48.68
C PRO A 198 11.05 11.74 50.19
N ASP A 199 12.18 12.01 50.84
CA ASP A 199 12.29 12.09 52.30
C ASP A 199 11.61 13.37 52.79
N ILE A 200 10.78 13.26 53.82
CA ILE A 200 10.05 14.39 54.40
C ILE A 200 10.66 14.81 55.74
N LEU A 201 10.74 16.11 55.98
CA LEU A 201 11.33 16.64 57.22
C LEU A 201 10.47 16.24 58.44
N HIS A 202 11.11 15.78 59.52
CA HIS A 202 10.43 15.25 60.73
C HIS A 202 9.51 14.05 60.46
N GLY A 203 9.81 13.27 59.42
CA GLY A 203 9.11 12.04 59.11
C GLY A 203 9.99 11.06 58.33
N GLY A 204 9.44 9.88 58.10
CA GLY A 204 10.08 8.81 57.35
C GLY A 204 9.06 8.04 56.53
N HIS A 205 9.53 7.13 55.68
CA HIS A 205 8.66 6.30 54.88
C HIS A 205 9.18 4.87 54.72
N SER A 206 8.28 3.90 54.50
CA SER A 206 8.61 2.48 54.40
C SER A 206 9.32 2.06 53.10
N GLY A 207 9.58 3.01 52.19
CA GLY A 207 10.13 2.76 50.85
C GLY A 207 11.64 2.94 50.72
N LEU A 208 12.36 3.26 51.80
CA LEU A 208 13.79 3.62 51.78
C LEU A 208 14.72 2.53 51.22
N GLY A 209 14.35 1.25 51.36
CA GLY A 209 15.14 0.10 50.90
C GLY A 209 14.79 -0.42 49.50
N LYS A 210 13.86 0.21 48.78
CA LYS A 210 13.37 -0.29 47.49
C LYS A 210 13.94 0.54 46.33
N ALA A 211 14.72 -0.12 45.46
CA ALA A 211 15.35 0.53 44.31
C ALA A 211 14.36 0.81 43.15
N VAL A 212 13.28 0.04 43.05
CA VAL A 212 12.31 0.12 41.92
C VAL A 212 10.88 0.04 42.43
N PHE A 213 10.03 0.98 42.03
CA PHE A 213 8.61 1.04 42.39
C PHE A 213 7.74 0.69 41.19
N THR A 214 7.21 -0.54 41.15
CA THR A 214 6.27 -1.01 40.12
C THR A 214 4.82 -0.62 40.45
N PRO A 215 3.91 -0.59 39.46
CA PRO A 215 2.49 -0.38 39.71
C PRO A 215 1.95 -1.36 40.77
N GLY A 216 1.12 -0.85 41.69
CA GLY A 216 0.58 -1.58 42.84
C GLY A 216 1.46 -1.55 44.10
N THR A 217 2.70 -1.05 44.03
CA THR A 217 3.54 -0.90 45.22
C THR A 217 3.08 0.29 46.06
N SER A 218 2.95 0.09 47.38
CA SER A 218 2.56 1.15 48.33
C SER A 218 3.69 1.53 49.28
N VAL A 219 3.72 2.79 49.67
CA VAL A 219 4.66 3.39 50.62
C VAL A 219 3.85 4.11 51.68
N ASN A 220 4.18 3.85 52.94
CA ASN A 220 3.54 4.47 54.09
C ASN A 220 4.48 5.47 54.74
N TYR A 221 3.98 6.67 55.00
CA TYR A 221 4.67 7.78 55.64
C TYR A 221 4.28 7.87 57.12
N SER A 222 5.26 8.15 57.96
CA SER A 222 5.07 8.35 59.40
C SER A 222 5.86 9.57 59.88
N CYS A 223 5.29 10.32 60.82
CA CYS A 223 5.95 11.49 61.42
C CYS A 223 6.59 11.14 62.76
N GLU A 224 7.62 11.91 63.11
CA GLU A 224 8.27 11.86 64.43
C GLU A 224 7.33 12.39 65.53
N THR A 225 7.64 12.07 66.79
CA THR A 225 6.84 12.48 67.94
C THR A 225 6.74 14.00 68.05
N GLY A 226 5.52 14.52 68.17
CA GLY A 226 5.25 15.97 68.21
C GLY A 226 4.83 16.58 66.87
N PHE A 227 4.77 15.80 65.79
CA PHE A 227 4.29 16.22 64.48
C PHE A 227 3.08 15.38 64.04
N SER A 228 2.10 16.03 63.41
CA SER A 228 0.94 15.39 62.77
C SER A 228 1.13 15.32 61.26
N LEU A 229 0.79 14.18 60.66
CA LEU A 229 0.86 13.99 59.22
C LEU A 229 -0.31 14.70 58.53
N VAL A 230 0.01 15.60 57.60
CA VAL A 230 -0.96 16.33 56.76
C VAL A 230 -0.89 15.73 55.36
N GLY A 231 -1.94 14.98 54.98
CA GLY A 231 -2.04 14.28 53.69
C GLY A 231 -2.41 12.80 53.85
N MET A 232 -2.29 12.03 52.76
CA MET A 232 -2.49 10.58 52.81
C MET A 232 -1.22 9.89 53.32
N ALA A 233 -1.36 9.11 54.41
CA ALA A 233 -0.24 8.38 54.98
C ALA A 233 0.27 7.28 54.04
N SER A 234 -0.62 6.59 53.31
CA SER A 234 -0.27 5.53 52.36
C SER A 234 -0.55 5.96 50.93
N ILE A 235 0.49 5.94 50.09
CA ILE A 235 0.40 6.21 48.65
C ILE A 235 0.81 4.97 47.87
N TYR A 236 0.26 4.77 46.68
CA TYR A 236 0.59 3.63 45.83
C TYR A 236 0.92 4.05 44.40
N CYS A 237 1.81 3.30 43.75
CA CYS A 237 2.19 3.52 42.37
C CYS A 237 1.07 3.05 41.43
N THR A 238 0.63 3.92 40.54
CA THR A 238 -0.44 3.61 39.56
C THR A 238 0.14 3.00 38.28
N GLU A 239 -0.71 2.38 37.46
CA GLU A 239 -0.33 1.82 36.15
C GLU A 239 0.22 2.88 35.17
N SER A 240 -0.05 4.16 35.44
CA SER A 240 0.47 5.29 34.67
C SER A 240 1.91 5.70 35.02
N GLY A 241 2.53 5.09 36.04
CA GLY A 241 3.84 5.49 36.54
C GLY A 241 3.83 6.71 37.48
N ALA A 242 2.66 7.15 37.93
CA ALA A 242 2.49 8.23 38.91
C ALA A 242 2.03 7.69 40.28
N TRP A 243 2.35 8.41 41.36
CA TRP A 243 1.83 8.13 42.70
C TRP A 243 0.36 8.53 42.82
N SER A 244 -0.44 7.75 43.54
CA SER A 244 -1.89 7.95 43.65
C SER A 244 -2.31 9.26 44.33
N HIS A 245 -1.45 9.81 45.19
CA HIS A 245 -1.67 11.06 45.92
C HIS A 245 -0.35 11.85 46.04
N PRO A 246 -0.40 13.17 46.25
CA PRO A 246 0.79 13.98 46.54
C PRO A 246 1.45 13.57 47.85
N PHE A 247 2.75 13.86 47.98
CA PHE A 247 3.53 13.49 49.17
C PHE A 247 3.07 14.27 50.41
N PRO A 248 2.85 13.59 51.56
CA PRO A 248 2.39 14.22 52.80
C PRO A 248 3.49 15.03 53.49
N VAL A 249 3.10 15.91 54.42
CA VAL A 249 4.03 16.76 55.20
C VAL A 249 3.77 16.60 56.70
N CYS A 250 4.83 16.59 57.50
CA CYS A 250 4.74 16.56 58.96
C CYS A 250 4.68 18.00 59.52
N GLN A 251 3.59 18.34 60.21
CA GLN A 251 3.39 19.67 60.81
C GLN A 251 3.41 19.57 62.34
N GLY A 252 4.13 20.47 63.01
CA GLY A 252 4.25 20.47 64.46
C GLY A 252 2.90 20.65 65.15
N VAL A 253 2.60 19.77 66.12
CA VAL A 253 1.40 19.85 66.93
C VAL A 253 1.66 20.86 68.05
N PHE A 254 1.21 22.11 67.86
CA PHE A 254 1.21 23.09 68.94
C PHE A 254 0.22 22.63 70.02
N LEU A 255 0.75 22.10 71.14
CA LEU A 255 0.00 21.98 72.37
C LEU A 255 -0.33 23.40 72.87
N LEU A 256 -1.50 23.92 72.46
CA LEU A 256 -2.13 25.03 73.19
C LEU A 256 -2.42 24.53 74.60
N GLN A 257 -1.49 24.77 75.53
CA GLN A 257 -1.81 24.76 76.94
C GLN A 257 -2.92 25.80 77.14
N ARG A 258 -4.18 25.34 77.24
CA ARG A 258 -5.27 26.17 77.75
C ARG A 258 -4.91 26.55 79.18
N ALA A 259 -4.38 27.76 79.34
CA ALA A 259 -4.32 28.43 80.64
C ALA A 259 -5.74 28.49 81.22
N LYS A 260 -6.05 27.60 82.16
CA LYS A 260 -7.21 27.75 83.03
C LYS A 260 -6.90 28.87 84.02
N LYS A 261 -7.35 30.08 83.70
CA LYS A 261 -7.46 31.21 84.64
C LYS A 261 -8.83 31.14 85.30
N LYS A 262 -8.86 31.00 86.63
CA LYS A 262 -9.94 31.26 87.63
C LYS A 262 -9.63 30.36 88.84
N VAL A 263 -9.48 30.85 90.06
CA VAL A 263 -10.28 31.87 90.79
C VAL A 263 -9.39 32.96 91.36
#